data_AF-A0A9X1V8S0-F1
#
_entry.id   AF-A0A9X1V8S0-F1
#
_cell.length_a   1.000
_cell.length_b   1.000
_cell.length_c   1.000
_cell.angle_alpha   90.00
_cell.angle_beta   90.00
_cell.angle_gamma   90.00
#
_symmetry.space_group_name_H-M   'P 1'
#
loop_
_entity.id
_entity.type
_entity.pdbx_description
1 polymer ?
#
loop_
_entity_poly.entity_id
_entity_poly.type
_entity_poly.pdbx_seq_one_letter_code
_entity_poly.pdbx_strand_id
1 'polypeptide(L)' 'MSKGLKLWVIWILALLAGVYGTAVVYQAITTTAKIDYVYGIPILLFGIWVTGNIWASARQAYRRQRVQ' A
#
# COMPACT_ATOMS: atom_id res chain seq x y z
N MET A 1 -12.10 -13.96 -13.14
CA MET A 1 -11.22 -13.65 -12.00
C MET A 1 -12.07 -13.42 -10.75
N SER A 2 -11.98 -14.26 -9.72
CA SER A 2 -12.82 -14.14 -8.52
C SER A 2 -12.53 -12.82 -7.79
N LYS A 3 -13.53 -12.26 -7.08
CA LYS A 3 -13.38 -11.00 -6.33
C LYS A 3 -12.23 -11.07 -5.30
N GLY A 4 -12.04 -12.24 -4.68
CA GLY A 4 -10.92 -12.49 -3.76
C GLY A 4 -9.55 -12.41 -4.44
N LEU A 5 -9.41 -13.01 -5.63
CA LEU A 5 -8.15 -12.96 -6.38
C LEU A 5 -7.76 -11.54 -6.79
N LYS A 6 -8.75 -10.69 -7.12
CA LYS A 6 -8.50 -9.27 -7.40
C LYS A 6 -7.97 -8.52 -6.17
N LEU A 7 -8.50 -8.81 -4.99
CA LEU A 7 -8.08 -8.19 -3.74
C LEU A 7 -6.63 -8.54 -3.39
N TRP A 8 -6.25 -9.81 -3.57
CA TRP A 8 -4.87 -10.28 -3.39
C TRP A 8 -3.89 -9.60 -4.33
N VAL A 9 -4.26 -9.46 -5.62
CA VAL A 9 -3.40 -8.77 -6.59
C VAL A 9 -3.23 -7.29 -6.22
N ILE A 10 -4.31 -6.60 -5.84
CA ILE A 10 -4.24 -5.19 -5.40
C ILE A 10 -3.36 -5.06 -4.15
N TRP A 11 -3.48 -5.99 -3.20
CA TRP A 11 -2.67 -5.97 -1.98
C TRP A 11 -1.18 -6.18 -2.27
N ILE A 12 -0.84 -7.14 -3.14
CA ILE A 12 0.55 -7.38 -3.55
C ILE A 12 1.13 -6.15 -4.26
N LEU A 13 0.36 -5.53 -5.17
CA LEU A 13 0.79 -4.29 -5.84
C LEU A 13 0.99 -3.14 -4.86
N ALA A 14 0.13 -3.02 -3.84
CA ALA A 14 0.28 -2.01 -2.79
C ALA A 14 1.54 -2.23 -1.94
N LEU A 15 1.87 -3.49 -1.62
CA LEU A 15 3.11 -3.83 -0.93
C LEU A 15 4.34 -3.48 -1.77
N LEU A 16 4.33 -3.86 -3.07
CA LEU A 16 5.41 -3.51 -4.00
C LEU A 16 5.58 -2.00 -4.12
N ALA A 17 4.49 -1.24 -4.21
CA ALA A 17 4.52 0.22 -4.21
C ALA A 17 5.13 0.76 -2.90
N GLY A 18 4.74 0.23 -1.74
CA GLY A 18 5.32 0.63 -0.45
C GLY A 18 6.82 0.37 -0.35
N VAL A 19 7.28 -0.81 -0.80
CA VAL A 19 8.72 -1.16 -0.82
C VAL A 19 9.49 -0.25 -1.77
N TYR A 20 8.98 -0.06 -2.99
CA TYR A 20 9.61 0.82 -3.98
C TYR A 20 9.65 2.27 -3.49
N GLY A 21 8.54 2.81 -2.98
CA GLY A 21 8.49 4.16 -2.40
C GLY A 21 9.48 4.33 -1.24
N THR A 22 9.62 3.33 -0.38
CA THR A 22 10.64 3.34 0.69
C THR A 22 12.05 3.41 0.13
N ALA A 23 12.36 2.63 -0.91
CA ALA A 23 13.67 2.64 -1.55
C ALA A 23 13.99 3.99 -2.19
N VAL A 24 13.02 4.60 -2.90
CA VAL A 24 13.18 5.91 -3.52
C VAL A 24 13.34 7.01 -2.46
N VAL A 25 12.56 6.98 -1.37
CA VAL A 25 12.74 7.93 -0.26
C VAL A 25 14.10 7.75 0.40
N TYR A 26 14.55 6.51 0.61
CA TYR A 26 15.89 6.25 1.15
C TYR A 26 16.99 6.78 0.23
N GLN A 27 16.85 6.61 -1.08
CA GLN A 27 17.75 7.20 -2.06
C GLN A 27 17.73 8.74 -1.99
N ALA A 28 16.56 9.35 -1.82
CA ALA A 28 16.42 10.80 -1.64
C ALA A 28 17.06 11.32 -0.34
N ILE A 29 17.15 10.49 0.71
CA ILE A 29 17.83 10.81 1.98
C ILE A 29 19.34 10.70 1.83
N THR A 30 19.79 9.64 1.18
CA THR A 30 21.22 9.30 1.06
C THR A 30 21.92 10.06 -0.06
N THR A 31 21.17 10.59 -1.03
CA THR A 31 21.69 11.38 -2.16
C THR A 31 21.10 12.78 -2.15
N THR A 32 21.75 13.73 -2.82
CA THR A 32 21.30 15.12 -2.91
C THR A 32 20.09 15.33 -3.83
N ALA A 33 19.58 14.26 -4.46
CA ALA A 33 18.48 14.30 -5.43
C ALA A 33 17.13 14.45 -4.72
N LYS A 34 16.82 15.69 -4.28
CA LYS A 34 15.56 15.99 -3.58
C LYS A 34 14.28 15.71 -4.40
N ILE A 35 14.41 15.59 -5.71
CA ILE A 35 13.30 15.27 -6.60
C ILE A 35 12.71 13.88 -6.30
N ASP A 36 13.52 12.97 -5.76
CA ASP A 36 13.11 11.62 -5.41
C ASP A 36 12.14 11.62 -4.21
N TYR A 37 12.13 12.64 -3.35
CA TYR A 37 11.08 12.79 -2.32
C TYR A 37 9.70 13.07 -2.91
N VAL A 38 9.66 13.86 -3.98
CA VAL A 38 8.40 14.27 -4.63
C VAL A 38 7.67 13.05 -5.19
N TYR A 39 8.43 12.05 -5.66
CA TYR A 39 7.87 10.81 -6.19
C TYR A 39 7.78 9.69 -5.14
N GLY A 40 8.82 9.51 -4.33
CA GLY A 40 8.91 8.42 -3.35
C GLY A 40 7.89 8.52 -2.22
N ILE A 41 7.65 9.73 -1.68
CA ILE A 41 6.71 9.91 -0.55
C ILE A 41 5.27 9.57 -0.96
N PRO A 42 4.71 10.12 -2.06
CA PRO A 42 3.36 9.74 -2.49
C PRO A 42 3.21 8.25 -2.77
N ILE A 43 4.20 7.63 -3.41
CA ILE A 43 4.18 6.19 -3.73
C ILE A 43 4.17 5.36 -2.43
N LEU A 44 5.02 5.72 -1.46
CA LEU A 44 5.07 5.08 -0.14
C LEU A 44 3.72 5.20 0.59
N LEU A 45 3.20 6.42 0.70
CA LEU A 45 1.94 6.69 1.40
C LEU A 45 0.77 5.99 0.71
N PHE A 46 0.77 5.91 -0.62
CA PHE A 46 -0.24 5.18 -1.37
C PHE A 46 -0.22 3.68 -1.04
N GLY A 47 0.96 3.04 -1.03
CA GLY A 47 1.09 1.63 -0.65
C GLY A 47 0.57 1.34 0.76
N ILE A 48 0.91 2.21 1.73
CA ILE A 48 0.43 2.13 3.12
C ILE A 48 -1.09 2.32 3.17
N TRP A 49 -1.62 3.32 2.48
CA TRP A 49 -3.04 3.65 2.48
C TRP A 49 -3.89 2.53 1.89
N VAL A 50 -3.51 1.98 0.73
CA VAL A 50 -4.24 0.86 0.11
C VAL A 50 -4.23 -0.35 1.03
N THR A 51 -3.06 -0.68 1.59
CA THR A 51 -2.93 -1.79 2.55
C THR A 51 -3.85 -1.59 3.75
N GLY A 52 -3.83 -0.42 4.39
CA GLY A 52 -4.68 -0.11 5.54
C GLY A 52 -6.19 -0.22 5.24
N ASN A 53 -6.63 0.23 4.07
CA ASN A 53 -8.03 0.13 3.64
C ASN A 53 -8.48 -1.32 3.40
N ILE A 54 -7.60 -2.16 2.83
CA ILE A 54 -7.89 -3.59 2.67
C ILE A 54 -8.07 -4.27 4.03
N TRP A 55 -7.19 -3.97 5.00
CA TRP A 55 -7.34 -4.51 6.36
C TRP A 55 -8.58 -3.97 7.09
N ALA A 56 -8.91 -2.70 6.92
CA ALA A 56 -10.13 -2.11 7.50
C ALA A 56 -11.40 -2.76 6.94
N SER A 57 -11.48 -2.93 5.62
CA SER A 57 -12.61 -3.57 4.95
C SER A 57 -12.73 -5.05 5.28
N ALA A 58 -11.62 -5.80 5.36
CA ALA A 58 -11.60 -7.19 5.81
C ALA A 58 -12.12 -7.32 7.26
N ARG A 59 -11.69 -6.45 8.17
CA ARG A 59 -12.20 -6.41 9.56
C ARG A 59 -13.69 -6.12 9.62
N GLN A 60 -14.19 -5.17 8.82
CA GLN A 60 -15.62 -4.86 8.75
C GLN A 60 -16.44 -6.05 8.21
N ALA A 61 -15.95 -6.71 7.16
CA ALA A 61 -16.60 -7.90 6.60
C ALA A 61 -16.68 -9.03 7.63
N TYR A 62 -15.58 -9.29 8.35
CA TYR A 62 -15.54 -10.29 9.41
C TYR A 62 -16.52 -9.98 10.56
N ARG A 63 -16.60 -8.72 10.99
CA ARG A 63 -17.58 -8.30 12.01
C ARG A 63 -19.01 -8.52 11.55
N ARG A 64 -19.34 -8.20 10.29
CA ARG A 64 -20.69 -8.43 9.74
C ARG A 64 -21.07 -9.91 9.72
N GLN A 65 -20.13 -10.79 9.38
CA GLN A 65 -20.34 -12.24 9.37
C GLN A 65 -20.54 -12.85 10.76
N ARG A 66 -20.09 -12.19 11.84
CA ARG A 66 -20.28 -12.66 13.23
C ARG A 66 -21.55 -12.13 13.90
N VAL A 67 -22.15 -11.07 13.36
CA VAL A 67 -23.38 -10.48 13.88
C VAL A 67 -24.62 -11.08 13.20
N GLN A 68 -24.44 -11.73 12.05
CA GLN A 68 -25.40 -12.64 11.43
C GLN A 68 -25.26 -14.04 12.03
#